data_AF-A0A7K2N446-F1
#
_entry.id   AF-A0A7K2N446-F1
#
_cell.length_a   1.000
_cell.length_b   1.000
_cell.length_c   1.000
_cell.angle_alpha   90.00
_cell.angle_beta   90.00
_cell.angle_gamma   90.00
#
_symmetry.space_group_name_H-M   'P 1'
#
loop_
_entity.id
_entity.type
_entity.pdbx_description
1 polymer ?
#
loop_
_entity_poly.entity_id
_entity_poly.type
_entity_poly.pdbx_seq_one_letter_code
_entity_poly.pdbx_strand_id
1 'polypeptide(L)'
;ERGRAPLLPDLLRVLDEGPDRVRAVTLDRGDIGRYQEAVDPLHRSLLGILDGPLGDTFATETSTRIDPASPAVCVDISRIGEADTQLTAAAMLAAWSDGLGTVAAAHALADAGLAPQRWFFTVLDELWRPLRAASGIVERIDALTRLNRSLGLGDAKITHTLKDAEALGSEADRAKARGFVERAGMVVCAGLPRTEMRELGEIVGMSEREIELVSSWSSPPGWAGTGINEEPPGRGRFLIKVGGRPGIPIKVSITDTERALHDTNTRWTGNELNLAKQGEGAR
;
A
#
# COMPACT_ATOMS: atom_id res chain seq x y z
N GLU A 1 -30.97 17.74 -7.87
CA GLU A 1 -30.12 16.82 -7.09
C GLU A 1 -28.94 17.56 -6.45
N ARG A 2 -29.12 18.23 -5.31
CA ARG A 2 -28.01 18.88 -4.60
C ARG A 2 -27.70 18.03 -3.37
N GLY A 3 -26.51 17.42 -3.30
CA GLY A 3 -26.02 16.80 -2.07
C GLY A 3 -25.18 15.53 -2.21
N ARG A 4 -25.16 14.85 -3.37
CA ARG A 4 -24.29 13.67 -3.55
C ARG A 4 -22.91 14.05 -4.09
N ALA A 5 -21.90 13.29 -3.70
CA ALA A 5 -20.55 13.43 -4.27
C ALA A 5 -20.60 13.15 -5.80
N PRO A 6 -19.86 13.91 -6.62
CA PRO A 6 -19.79 13.66 -8.05
C PRO A 6 -19.06 12.34 -8.34
N LEU A 7 -19.55 11.61 -9.34
CA LEU A 7 -18.98 10.33 -9.78
C LEU A 7 -18.31 10.48 -11.17
N LEU A 8 -17.52 9.49 -11.57
CA LEU A 8 -16.90 9.47 -12.91
C LEU A 8 -17.93 9.57 -14.06
N PRO A 9 -19.11 8.93 -14.01
CA PRO A 9 -20.16 9.14 -15.01
C PRO A 9 -20.70 10.58 -15.06
N ASP A 10 -20.69 11.31 -13.93
CA ASP A 10 -21.08 12.72 -13.93
C ASP A 10 -20.05 13.58 -14.65
N LEU A 11 -18.77 13.27 -14.48
CA LEU A 11 -17.69 13.95 -15.20
C LEU A 11 -17.81 13.70 -16.71
N LEU A 12 -18.09 12.47 -17.13
CA LEU A 12 -18.35 12.16 -18.54
C LEU A 12 -19.51 12.97 -19.10
N ARG A 13 -20.62 13.05 -18.35
CA ARG A 13 -21.77 13.84 -18.77
C ARG A 13 -21.44 15.33 -18.90
N VAL A 14 -20.64 15.89 -18.00
CA VAL A 14 -20.18 17.30 -18.09
C VAL A 14 -19.28 17.52 -19.31
N LEU A 15 -18.40 16.56 -19.63
CA LEU A 15 -17.55 16.64 -20.82
C LEU A 15 -18.38 16.52 -22.10
N ASP A 16 -19.42 15.70 -22.11
CA ASP A 16 -20.32 15.54 -23.26
C ASP A 16 -21.23 16.77 -23.46
N GLU A 17 -21.81 17.30 -22.38
CA GLU A 17 -22.63 18.53 -22.38
C GLU A 17 -21.83 19.76 -22.82
N GLY A 18 -20.52 19.80 -22.53
CA GLY A 18 -19.62 20.87 -22.94
C GLY A 18 -20.09 22.28 -22.53
N PRO A 19 -20.32 22.56 -21.23
CA PRO A 19 -20.75 23.89 -20.81
C PRO A 19 -19.68 24.95 -21.07
N ASP A 20 -20.08 26.22 -21.23
CA ASP A 20 -19.21 27.32 -21.65
C ASP A 20 -17.91 27.44 -20.84
N ARG A 21 -17.94 27.17 -19.53
CA ARG A 21 -16.74 27.21 -18.68
C ARG A 21 -15.70 26.15 -19.05
N VAL A 22 -16.15 24.98 -19.50
CA VAL A 22 -15.28 23.88 -19.94
C VAL A 22 -14.79 24.14 -21.36
N ARG A 23 -15.67 24.62 -22.25
CA ARG A 23 -15.29 25.01 -23.63
C ARG A 23 -14.30 26.17 -23.69
N ALA A 24 -14.41 27.12 -22.76
CA ALA A 24 -13.52 28.28 -22.70
C ALA A 24 -12.04 27.90 -22.53
N VAL A 25 -11.73 26.78 -21.86
CA VAL A 25 -10.35 26.34 -21.63
C VAL A 25 -9.80 25.46 -22.76
N THR A 26 -10.65 24.89 -23.61
CA THR A 26 -10.21 24.12 -24.79
C THR A 26 -9.87 25.01 -25.98
N LEU A 27 -10.08 26.33 -25.87
CA LEU A 27 -9.85 27.32 -26.94
C LEU A 27 -10.58 26.93 -28.23
N ASP A 28 -11.82 26.44 -28.10
CA ASP A 28 -12.63 25.96 -29.21
C ASP A 28 -13.02 27.07 -30.21
N ARG A 29 -12.99 28.34 -29.77
CA ARG A 29 -13.35 29.55 -30.54
C ARG A 29 -14.76 29.46 -31.12
N GLY A 30 -15.68 28.81 -30.40
CA GLY A 30 -17.06 28.60 -30.82
C GLY A 30 -17.28 27.41 -31.75
N ASP A 31 -16.22 26.69 -32.13
CA ASP A 31 -16.30 25.47 -32.94
C ASP A 31 -16.42 24.23 -32.04
N ILE A 32 -17.60 23.61 -32.04
CA ILE A 32 -17.86 22.41 -31.23
C ILE A 32 -16.99 21.21 -31.65
N GLY A 33 -16.59 21.12 -32.92
CA GLY A 33 -15.72 20.03 -33.39
C GLY A 33 -14.33 20.11 -32.75
N ARG A 34 -13.80 21.33 -32.60
CA ARG A 34 -12.54 21.56 -31.88
C ARG A 34 -12.62 21.23 -30.40
N TYR A 35 -13.76 21.50 -29.78
CA TYR A 35 -14.00 21.09 -28.40
C TYR A 35 -13.96 19.55 -28.28
N GLN A 36 -14.73 18.85 -29.13
CA GLN A 36 -14.80 17.39 -29.15
C GLN A 36 -13.41 16.76 -29.36
N GLU A 37 -12.66 17.22 -30.36
CA GLU A 37 -11.28 16.76 -30.61
C GLU A 37 -10.37 16.94 -29.39
N ALA A 38 -10.54 18.03 -28.64
CA ALA A 38 -9.73 18.32 -27.46
C ALA A 38 -10.08 17.41 -26.26
N VAL A 39 -11.36 17.06 -26.06
CA VAL A 39 -11.81 16.25 -24.90
C VAL A 39 -11.85 14.75 -25.18
N ASP A 40 -11.94 14.36 -26.45
CA ASP A 40 -12.04 12.98 -26.93
C ASP A 40 -11.01 12.02 -26.33
N PRO A 41 -9.70 12.37 -26.20
CA PRO A 41 -8.73 11.50 -25.56
C PRO A 41 -9.07 11.18 -24.10
N LEU A 42 -9.49 12.19 -23.32
CA LEU A 42 -9.92 12.02 -21.94
C LEU A 42 -11.22 11.20 -21.87
N HIS A 43 -12.16 11.46 -22.77
CA HIS A 43 -13.43 10.74 -22.86
C HIS A 43 -13.19 9.24 -23.07
N ARG A 44 -12.32 8.87 -24.02
CA ARG A 44 -11.93 7.47 -24.26
C ARG A 44 -11.28 6.82 -23.04
N SER A 45 -10.37 7.52 -22.36
CA SER A 45 -9.73 7.01 -21.14
C SER A 45 -10.72 6.80 -20.00
N LEU A 46 -11.65 7.73 -19.79
CA LEU A 46 -12.67 7.63 -18.75
C LEU A 46 -13.67 6.50 -19.03
N LEU A 47 -14.09 6.33 -20.29
CA LEU A 47 -14.91 5.19 -20.71
C LEU A 47 -14.17 3.86 -20.49
N GLY A 48 -12.87 3.80 -20.80
CA GLY A 48 -12.06 2.62 -20.52
C GLY A 48 -11.89 2.30 -19.04
N ILE A 49 -11.89 3.31 -18.16
CA ILE A 49 -11.88 3.10 -16.70
C ILE A 49 -13.25 2.61 -16.21
N LEU A 50 -14.33 3.14 -16.77
CA LEU A 50 -15.70 2.75 -16.43
C LEU A 50 -16.09 1.37 -16.97
N ASP A 51 -15.31 0.81 -17.89
CA ASP A 51 -15.50 -0.53 -18.39
C ASP A 51 -14.74 -1.56 -17.54
N GLY A 52 -15.37 -2.70 -17.29
CA GLY A 52 -14.80 -3.79 -16.52
C GLY A 52 -14.58 -3.53 -15.02
N PRO A 53 -13.64 -4.24 -14.36
CA PRO A 53 -13.52 -4.27 -12.90
C PRO A 53 -13.23 -2.92 -12.21
N LEU A 54 -12.55 -2.00 -12.90
CA LEU A 54 -12.30 -0.64 -12.39
C LEU A 54 -13.62 0.15 -12.31
N GLY A 55 -14.48 0.02 -13.31
CA GLY A 55 -15.78 0.69 -13.35
C GLY A 55 -16.70 0.21 -12.24
N ASP A 56 -16.84 -1.10 -12.09
CA ASP A 56 -17.65 -1.70 -11.02
C ASP A 56 -17.21 -1.22 -9.62
N THR A 57 -15.92 -0.95 -9.45
CA THR A 57 -15.34 -0.50 -8.17
C THR A 57 -15.45 1.01 -7.95
N PHE A 58 -15.20 1.83 -8.98
CA PHE A 58 -15.00 3.28 -8.82
C PHE A 58 -16.11 4.16 -9.42
N ALA A 59 -17.06 3.59 -10.17
CA ALA A 59 -18.13 4.35 -10.83
C ALA A 59 -19.37 4.61 -9.95
N THR A 60 -19.38 4.08 -8.72
CA THR A 60 -20.52 4.14 -7.81
C THR A 60 -20.19 4.96 -6.56
N GLU A 61 -21.21 5.37 -5.81
CA GLU A 61 -21.00 6.07 -4.55
C GLU A 61 -20.32 5.15 -3.52
N THR A 62 -19.38 5.72 -2.75
CA THR A 62 -18.73 5.04 -1.64
C THR A 62 -19.76 4.44 -0.69
N SER A 63 -19.86 3.12 -0.69
CA SER A 63 -20.85 2.37 0.09
C SER A 63 -20.49 2.27 1.57
N THR A 64 -19.19 2.21 1.88
CA THR A 64 -18.67 2.14 3.24
C THR A 64 -17.61 3.22 3.41
N ARG A 65 -17.85 4.16 4.34
CA ARG A 65 -16.93 5.27 4.63
C ARG A 65 -16.02 4.93 5.80
N ILE A 66 -14.81 5.44 5.77
CA ILE A 66 -13.87 5.33 6.89
C ILE A 66 -14.44 6.12 8.08
N ASP A 67 -14.63 5.43 9.21
CA ASP A 67 -14.99 6.07 10.46
C ASP A 67 -13.72 6.43 11.26
N PRO A 68 -13.35 7.72 11.36
CA PRO A 68 -12.17 8.14 12.12
C PRO A 68 -12.31 7.91 13.63
N ALA A 69 -13.50 7.54 14.14
CA ALA A 69 -13.73 7.19 15.55
C ALA A 69 -13.49 5.71 15.86
N SER A 70 -13.36 4.87 14.84
CA SER A 70 -12.97 3.49 15.03
C SER A 70 -11.54 3.40 15.59
N PRO A 71 -11.26 2.50 16.56
CA PRO A 71 -9.90 2.30 17.08
C PRO A 71 -8.93 1.79 16.01
N ALA A 72 -9.45 1.08 15.00
CA ALA A 72 -8.68 0.62 13.84
C ALA A 72 -9.61 0.48 12.61
N VAL A 73 -9.06 0.74 11.42
CA VAL A 73 -9.73 0.52 10.14
C VAL A 73 -8.78 -0.25 9.24
N CYS A 74 -9.24 -1.38 8.71
CA CYS A 74 -8.52 -2.18 7.72
C CYS A 74 -9.30 -2.17 6.41
N VAL A 75 -8.66 -1.74 5.32
CA VAL A 75 -9.23 -1.84 3.97
C VAL A 75 -8.64 -3.08 3.31
N ASP A 76 -9.40 -4.16 3.34
CA ASP A 76 -8.98 -5.46 2.80
C ASP A 76 -9.18 -5.51 1.28
N ILE A 77 -8.07 -5.67 0.55
CA ILE A 77 -8.04 -5.81 -0.91
C ILE A 77 -7.74 -7.23 -1.38
N SER A 78 -7.66 -8.20 -0.46
CA SER A 78 -7.25 -9.59 -0.73
C SER A 78 -8.14 -10.32 -1.75
N ARG A 79 -9.35 -9.82 -1.99
CA ARG A 79 -10.28 -10.37 -2.99
C ARG A 79 -9.94 -9.98 -4.43
N ILE A 80 -9.08 -8.98 -4.62
CA ILE A 80 -8.58 -8.62 -5.96
C ILE A 80 -7.56 -9.68 -6.38
N GLY A 81 -7.76 -10.27 -7.56
CA GLY A 81 -6.87 -11.32 -8.06
C GLY A 81 -5.46 -10.81 -8.29
N GLU A 82 -4.44 -11.63 -8.04
CA GLU A 82 -3.03 -11.24 -8.20
C GLU A 82 -2.66 -10.82 -9.62
N ALA A 83 -3.39 -11.31 -10.64
CA ALA A 83 -3.19 -10.95 -12.04
C ALA A 83 -3.62 -9.50 -12.35
N ASP A 84 -4.53 -8.92 -11.56
CA ASP A 84 -5.11 -7.60 -11.81
C ASP A 84 -4.25 -6.50 -11.17
N THR A 85 -3.01 -6.38 -11.66
CA THR A 85 -2.01 -5.46 -11.10
C THR A 85 -2.45 -3.99 -11.11
N GLN A 86 -3.12 -3.56 -12.18
CA GLN A 86 -3.64 -2.20 -12.30
C GLN A 86 -4.81 -1.92 -11.35
N LEU A 87 -5.78 -2.85 -11.23
CA LEU A 87 -6.90 -2.72 -10.29
C LEU A 87 -6.39 -2.71 -8.84
N THR A 88 -5.45 -3.60 -8.51
CA THR A 88 -4.82 -3.67 -7.19
C THR A 88 -4.16 -2.33 -6.84
N ALA A 89 -3.34 -1.79 -7.74
CA ALA A 89 -2.67 -0.51 -7.51
C ALA A 89 -3.66 0.65 -7.40
N ALA A 90 -4.69 0.69 -8.24
CA ALA A 90 -5.74 1.70 -8.18
C ALA A 90 -6.50 1.63 -6.85
N ALA A 91 -6.89 0.43 -6.40
CA ALA A 91 -7.57 0.21 -5.13
C ALA A 91 -6.70 0.65 -3.94
N MET A 92 -5.41 0.30 -3.93
CA MET A 92 -4.46 0.74 -2.90
C MET A 92 -4.34 2.27 -2.85
N LEU A 93 -4.10 2.90 -4.00
CA LEU A 93 -3.96 4.36 -4.08
C LEU A 93 -5.26 5.10 -3.69
N ALA A 94 -6.41 4.56 -4.07
CA ALA A 94 -7.71 5.09 -3.69
C ALA A 94 -7.95 4.95 -2.18
N ALA A 95 -7.71 3.77 -1.60
CA ALA A 95 -7.84 3.52 -0.16
C ALA A 95 -6.90 4.41 0.66
N TRP A 96 -5.64 4.57 0.24
CA TRP A 96 -4.71 5.48 0.91
C TRP A 96 -5.12 6.94 0.78
N SER A 97 -5.62 7.35 -0.39
CA SER A 97 -6.12 8.71 -0.60
C SER A 97 -7.33 9.00 0.28
N ASP A 98 -8.29 8.07 0.40
CA ASP A 98 -9.48 8.22 1.23
C ASP A 98 -9.13 8.21 2.72
N GLY A 99 -8.23 7.32 3.16
CA GLY A 99 -7.75 7.26 4.55
C GLY A 99 -7.01 8.53 4.97
N LEU A 100 -6.05 8.99 4.16
CA LEU A 100 -5.32 10.23 4.43
C LEU A 100 -6.21 11.47 4.32
N GLY A 101 -7.16 11.48 3.38
CA GLY A 101 -8.18 12.51 3.27
C GLY A 101 -9.09 12.58 4.51
N THR A 102 -9.49 11.42 5.04
CA THR A 102 -10.27 11.31 6.27
C THR A 102 -9.49 11.84 7.48
N VAL A 103 -8.19 11.52 7.57
CA VAL A 103 -7.31 12.09 8.62
C VAL A 103 -7.22 13.61 8.49
N ALA A 104 -6.96 14.13 7.28
CA ALA A 104 -6.89 15.56 7.04
C ALA A 104 -8.20 16.28 7.41
N ALA A 105 -9.35 15.69 7.07
CA ALA A 105 -10.66 16.22 7.44
C ALA A 105 -10.87 16.19 8.97
N ALA A 106 -10.47 15.11 9.65
CA ALA A 106 -10.56 15.01 11.11
C ALA A 106 -9.70 16.08 11.81
N HIS A 107 -8.49 16.34 11.31
CA HIS A 107 -7.64 17.43 11.81
C HIS A 107 -8.23 18.81 11.54
N ALA A 108 -8.74 19.06 10.34
CA ALA A 108 -9.39 20.33 10.03
C ALA A 108 -10.61 20.61 10.93
N LEU A 109 -11.40 19.57 11.25
CA LEU A 109 -12.50 19.68 12.21
C LEU A 109 -12.01 19.95 13.64
N ALA A 110 -10.90 19.34 14.05
CA ALA A 110 -10.30 19.58 15.35
C ALA A 110 -9.74 21.01 15.49
N ASP A 111 -9.04 21.50 14.47
CA ASP A 111 -8.51 22.87 14.40
C ASP A 111 -9.64 23.92 14.48
N ALA A 112 -10.80 23.60 13.90
CA ALA A 112 -12.00 24.44 13.97
C ALA A 112 -12.77 24.30 15.30
N GLY A 113 -12.34 23.44 16.23
CA GLY A 113 -13.04 23.16 17.48
C GLY A 113 -14.36 22.39 17.32
N LEU A 114 -14.59 21.78 16.16
CA LEU A 114 -15.82 21.02 15.84
C LEU A 114 -15.70 19.53 16.18
N ALA A 115 -14.49 19.04 16.42
CA ALA A 115 -14.20 17.65 16.81
C ALA A 115 -13.01 17.61 17.79
N PRO A 116 -12.82 16.52 18.56
CA PRO A 116 -11.62 16.36 19.39
C PRO A 116 -10.37 16.12 18.53
N GLN A 117 -9.22 16.63 18.99
CA GLN A 117 -7.92 16.29 18.40
C GLN A 117 -7.67 14.78 18.49
N ARG A 118 -7.21 14.19 17.38
CA ARG A 118 -6.84 12.77 17.30
C ARG A 118 -5.46 12.62 16.68
N TRP A 119 -4.77 11.56 17.09
CA TRP A 119 -3.53 11.12 16.48
C TRP A 119 -3.80 9.85 15.70
N PHE A 120 -3.26 9.79 14.49
CA PHE A 120 -3.47 8.68 13.59
C PHE A 120 -2.13 8.02 13.30
N PHE A 121 -2.17 6.71 13.06
CA PHE A 121 -1.04 5.95 12.56
C PHE A 121 -1.50 5.15 11.34
N THR A 122 -0.99 5.50 10.16
CA THR A 122 -1.37 4.82 8.91
C THR A 122 -0.36 3.74 8.56
N VAL A 123 -0.86 2.63 8.03
CA VAL A 123 -0.04 1.51 7.56
C VAL A 123 -0.27 1.35 6.06
N LEU A 124 0.78 1.59 5.28
CA LEU A 124 0.80 1.42 3.84
C LEU A 124 1.52 0.10 3.55
N ASP A 125 0.75 -0.98 3.58
CA ASP A 125 1.25 -2.33 3.34
C ASP A 125 1.43 -2.63 1.85
N GLU A 126 2.33 -3.56 1.54
CA GLU A 126 2.66 -4.02 0.18
C GLU A 126 3.00 -2.87 -0.80
N LEU A 127 3.76 -1.88 -0.34
CA LEU A 127 4.08 -0.66 -1.10
C LEU A 127 4.67 -0.95 -2.50
N TRP A 128 5.34 -2.08 -2.67
CA TRP A 128 5.91 -2.51 -3.95
C TRP A 128 4.86 -2.71 -5.05
N ARG A 129 3.62 -3.12 -4.71
CA ARG A 129 2.56 -3.41 -5.68
C ARG A 129 2.24 -2.18 -6.54
N PRO A 130 1.82 -1.03 -5.95
CA PRO A 130 1.54 0.16 -6.74
C PRO A 130 2.80 0.73 -7.37
N LEU A 131 3.98 0.63 -6.73
CA LEU A 131 5.24 1.11 -7.33
C LEU A 131 5.52 0.47 -8.70
N ARG A 132 5.13 -0.80 -8.91
CA ARG A 132 5.32 -1.49 -10.21
C ARG A 132 4.22 -1.23 -11.24
N ALA A 133 3.09 -0.65 -10.87
CA ALA A 133 1.91 -0.60 -11.73
C ALA A 133 1.95 0.50 -12.79
N ALA A 134 2.60 1.64 -12.51
CA ALA A 134 2.75 2.74 -13.46
C ALA A 134 3.91 3.68 -13.07
N SER A 135 4.45 4.37 -14.06
CA SER A 135 5.41 5.46 -13.85
C SER A 135 4.76 6.63 -13.10
N GLY A 136 5.55 7.37 -12.31
CA GLY A 136 5.07 8.53 -11.55
C GLY A 136 4.26 8.20 -10.28
N ILE A 137 3.94 6.93 -10.00
CA ILE A 137 3.25 6.54 -8.77
C ILE A 137 4.04 6.91 -7.51
N VAL A 138 5.37 6.89 -7.58
CA VAL A 138 6.25 7.27 -6.47
C VAL A 138 6.00 8.71 -6.04
N GLU A 139 5.83 9.61 -7.01
CA GLU A 139 5.51 11.01 -6.73
C GLU A 139 4.12 11.17 -6.11
N ARG A 140 3.15 10.37 -6.56
CA ARG A 140 1.81 10.36 -5.96
C ARG A 140 1.87 9.90 -4.49
N ILE A 141 2.62 8.85 -4.18
CA ILE A 141 2.82 8.35 -2.81
C ILE A 141 3.56 9.38 -1.95
N ASP A 142 4.60 10.05 -2.49
CA ASP A 142 5.30 11.12 -1.76
C ASP A 142 4.34 12.27 -1.45
N ALA A 143 3.59 12.75 -2.43
CA ALA A 143 2.61 13.83 -2.24
C ALA A 143 1.55 13.47 -1.19
N LEU A 144 1.05 12.23 -1.22
CA LEU A 144 0.07 11.72 -0.24
C LEU A 144 0.64 11.69 1.17
N THR A 145 1.90 11.27 1.34
CA THR A 145 2.48 11.03 2.69
C THR A 145 3.27 12.22 3.25
N ARG A 146 3.57 13.24 2.43
CA ARG A 146 4.37 14.41 2.85
C ARG A 146 3.63 15.37 3.78
N LEU A 147 2.30 15.41 3.75
CA LEU A 147 1.48 16.32 4.57
C LEU A 147 1.43 15.94 6.06
N ASN A 148 2.01 14.80 6.43
CA ASN A 148 1.70 14.11 7.70
C ASN A 148 2.43 14.67 8.94
N ARG A 149 3.62 15.27 8.78
CA ARG A 149 4.49 15.63 9.93
C ARG A 149 4.04 16.84 10.73
N SER A 150 3.41 17.84 10.11
CA SER A 150 2.88 19.00 10.84
C SER A 150 1.53 18.74 11.50
N LEU A 151 0.88 17.62 11.17
CA LEU A 151 -0.52 17.35 11.51
C LEU A 151 -0.69 16.26 12.58
N GLY A 152 0.37 15.68 13.13
CA GLY A 152 0.26 14.64 14.16
C GLY A 152 -0.17 13.27 13.61
N LEU A 153 0.25 12.95 12.38
CA LEU A 153 0.08 11.65 11.73
C LEU A 153 1.45 10.94 11.62
N GLY A 154 1.53 9.73 12.18
CA GLY A 154 2.62 8.81 11.91
C GLY A 154 2.25 7.84 10.78
N ASP A 155 3.24 7.38 10.01
CA ASP A 155 3.00 6.36 8.98
C ASP A 155 4.08 5.29 8.97
N ALA A 156 3.68 4.06 8.66
CA ALA A 156 4.55 2.95 8.34
C ALA A 156 4.36 2.54 6.88
N LYS A 157 5.46 2.42 6.15
CA LYS A 157 5.51 1.92 4.79
C LYS A 157 6.16 0.54 4.82
N ILE A 158 5.45 -0.49 4.37
CA ILE A 158 5.91 -1.88 4.44
C ILE A 158 6.16 -2.39 3.02
N THR A 159 7.32 -3.01 2.83
CA THR A 159 7.73 -3.63 1.57
C THR A 159 8.65 -4.83 1.87
N HIS A 160 8.71 -5.79 0.95
CA HIS A 160 9.56 -6.97 1.10
C HIS A 160 11.03 -6.69 0.81
N THR A 161 11.30 -5.82 -0.16
CA THR A 161 12.67 -5.47 -0.54
C THR A 161 12.75 -4.03 -1.04
N LEU A 162 13.92 -3.42 -0.90
CA LEU A 162 14.21 -2.13 -1.51
C LEU A 162 14.45 -2.25 -3.02
N LYS A 163 14.76 -3.45 -3.52
CA LYS A 163 14.91 -3.72 -4.96
C LYS A 163 13.64 -3.45 -5.76
N ASP A 164 12.48 -3.49 -5.11
CA ASP A 164 11.22 -3.12 -5.74
C ASP A 164 11.22 -1.65 -6.18
N ALA A 165 11.89 -0.78 -5.43
CA ALA A 165 12.14 0.60 -5.82
C ALA A 165 13.17 0.71 -6.96
N GLU A 166 14.15 -0.19 -7.04
CA GLU A 166 15.13 -0.19 -8.14
C GLU A 166 14.53 -0.66 -9.47
N ALA A 167 13.50 -1.49 -9.42
CA ALA A 167 12.77 -1.95 -10.61
C ALA A 167 11.96 -0.84 -11.31
N LEU A 168 11.87 0.37 -10.72
CA LEU A 168 11.19 1.51 -11.31
C LEU A 168 11.84 1.94 -12.63
N GLY A 169 11.03 2.37 -13.60
CA GLY A 169 11.49 2.63 -14.96
C GLY A 169 12.40 3.86 -15.12
N SER A 170 12.31 4.85 -14.23
CA SER A 170 13.09 6.09 -14.32
C SER A 170 14.05 6.25 -13.13
N GLU A 171 15.22 6.85 -13.38
CA GLU A 171 16.20 7.15 -12.33
C GLU A 171 15.64 8.14 -11.29
N ALA A 172 14.82 9.08 -11.74
CA ALA A 172 14.11 10.02 -10.87
C ALA A 172 13.16 9.31 -9.89
N ASP A 173 12.42 8.31 -10.35
CA ASP A 173 11.52 7.51 -9.51
C ASP A 173 12.30 6.65 -8.51
N ARG A 174 13.41 6.03 -8.94
CA ARG A 174 14.32 5.28 -8.05
C ARG A 174 14.88 6.17 -6.94
N ALA A 175 15.34 7.38 -7.29
CA ALA A 175 15.89 8.33 -6.34
C ALA A 175 14.83 8.80 -5.32
N LYS A 176 13.62 9.11 -5.78
CA LYS A 176 12.50 9.47 -4.88
C LYS A 176 12.15 8.32 -3.92
N ALA A 177 12.11 7.09 -4.41
CA ALA A 177 11.78 5.92 -3.62
C ALA A 177 12.86 5.62 -2.55
N ARG A 178 14.16 5.74 -2.88
CA ARG A 178 15.25 5.71 -1.89
C ARG A 178 15.07 6.80 -0.82
N GLY A 179 14.67 7.99 -1.25
CA GLY A 179 14.36 9.10 -0.36
C GLY A 179 13.29 8.79 0.70
N PHE A 180 12.37 7.85 0.46
CA PHE A 180 11.41 7.43 1.50
C PHE A 180 12.10 6.80 2.70
N VAL A 181 13.10 5.97 2.46
CA VAL A 181 13.88 5.28 3.50
C VAL A 181 14.81 6.27 4.19
N GLU A 182 15.51 7.13 3.44
CA GLU A 182 16.40 8.17 3.99
C GLU A 182 15.68 9.11 4.96
N ARG A 183 14.42 9.45 4.65
CA ARG A 183 13.61 10.35 5.49
C ARG A 183 12.92 9.62 6.65
N ALA A 184 12.91 8.29 6.68
CA ALA A 184 12.23 7.54 7.72
C ALA A 184 12.88 7.83 9.09
N GLY A 185 12.05 8.24 10.07
CA GLY A 185 12.55 8.49 11.43
C GLY A 185 13.03 7.21 12.13
N MET A 186 12.51 6.06 11.67
CA MET A 186 12.84 4.72 12.16
C MET A 186 12.71 3.74 10.99
N VAL A 187 13.63 2.78 10.91
CA VAL A 187 13.60 1.69 9.95
C VAL A 187 13.61 0.37 10.72
N VAL A 188 12.67 -0.52 10.39
CA VAL A 188 12.53 -1.83 11.04
C VAL A 188 12.78 -2.90 9.97
N CYS A 189 13.79 -3.74 10.20
CA CYS A 189 14.22 -4.74 9.21
C CYS A 189 14.00 -6.14 9.75
N ALA A 190 13.28 -6.97 8.99
CA ALA A 190 13.28 -8.42 9.17
C ALA A 190 14.53 -9.05 8.52
N GLY A 191 14.67 -10.37 8.59
CA GLY A 191 15.76 -11.08 7.92
C GLY A 191 15.77 -10.81 6.42
N LEU A 192 16.86 -10.20 5.93
CA LEU A 192 17.09 -9.88 4.52
C LEU A 192 18.47 -10.40 4.08
N PRO A 193 18.65 -10.72 2.78
CA PRO A 193 19.95 -11.14 2.25
C PRO A 193 21.04 -10.08 2.49
N ARG A 194 22.29 -10.53 2.63
CA ARG A 194 23.43 -9.63 2.91
C ARG A 194 23.61 -8.51 1.89
N THR A 195 23.33 -8.78 0.61
CA THR A 195 23.40 -7.77 -0.45
C THR A 195 22.41 -6.63 -0.23
N GLU A 196 21.16 -6.96 0.09
CA GLU A 196 20.10 -5.98 0.40
C GLU A 196 20.38 -5.23 1.70
N MET A 197 20.93 -5.92 2.70
CA MET A 197 21.33 -5.28 3.95
C MET A 197 22.48 -4.29 3.76
N ARG A 198 23.39 -4.51 2.80
CA ARG A 198 24.45 -3.55 2.45
C ARG A 198 23.87 -2.31 1.78
N GLU A 199 23.01 -2.49 0.79
CA GLU A 199 22.31 -1.40 0.11
C GLU A 199 21.52 -0.55 1.10
N LEU A 200 20.75 -1.19 1.99
CA LEU A 200 20.03 -0.49 3.05
C LEU A 200 20.99 0.18 4.05
N GLY A 201 22.10 -0.48 4.36
CA GLY A 201 23.12 0.01 5.28
C GLY A 201 23.79 1.31 4.82
N GLU A 202 23.98 1.48 3.51
CA GLU A 202 24.47 2.72 2.90
C GLU A 202 23.49 3.89 3.11
N ILE A 203 22.19 3.60 3.15
CA ILE A 203 21.12 4.59 3.28
C ILE A 203 20.91 5.00 4.74
N VAL A 204 20.84 4.03 5.66
CA VAL A 204 20.46 4.28 7.07
C VAL A 204 21.62 4.24 8.06
N GLY A 205 22.85 4.03 7.57
CA GLY A 205 24.05 3.99 8.39
C GLY A 205 24.12 2.75 9.28
N MET A 206 24.08 1.56 8.67
CA MET A 206 24.27 0.31 9.41
C MET A 206 25.75 -0.08 9.52
N SER A 207 26.12 -0.63 10.66
CA SER A 207 27.42 -1.26 10.88
C SER A 207 27.46 -2.67 10.27
N GLU A 208 28.65 -3.17 9.93
CA GLU A 208 28.82 -4.55 9.46
C GLU A 208 28.25 -5.57 10.46
N ARG A 209 28.32 -5.30 11.77
CA ARG A 209 27.77 -6.20 12.80
C ARG A 209 26.23 -6.24 12.78
N GLU A 210 25.58 -5.12 12.48
CA GLU A 210 24.12 -5.07 12.28
C GLU A 210 23.73 -5.82 11.01
N ILE A 211 24.47 -5.61 9.91
CA ILE A 211 24.27 -6.30 8.63
C ILE A 211 24.40 -7.81 8.81
N GLU A 212 25.46 -8.29 9.46
CA GLU A 212 25.68 -9.70 9.76
C GLU A 212 24.58 -10.29 10.64
N LEU A 213 24.15 -9.56 11.66
CA LEU A 213 23.09 -9.99 12.56
C LEU A 213 21.77 -10.22 11.81
N VAL A 214 21.32 -9.24 11.03
CA VAL A 214 20.04 -9.34 10.29
C VAL A 214 20.13 -10.41 9.19
N SER A 215 21.25 -10.47 8.47
CA SER A 215 21.47 -11.46 7.41
C SER A 215 21.47 -12.90 7.96
N SER A 216 21.88 -13.10 9.21
CA SER A 216 21.83 -14.41 9.86
C SER A 216 20.40 -14.95 10.03
N TRP A 217 19.39 -14.08 9.98
CA TRP A 217 17.99 -14.46 10.16
C TRP A 217 17.35 -14.99 8.88
N SER A 218 17.91 -14.70 7.70
CA SER A 218 17.40 -15.23 6.43
C SER A 218 17.90 -16.63 6.07
N SER A 219 18.89 -17.14 6.81
CA SER A 219 19.52 -18.44 6.50
C SER A 219 18.66 -19.61 7.00
N PRO A 220 18.27 -20.56 6.14
CA PRO A 220 17.57 -21.77 6.56
C PRO A 220 18.38 -22.58 7.57
N PRO A 221 17.72 -23.34 8.47
CA PRO A 221 18.41 -24.35 9.26
C PRO A 221 19.12 -25.35 8.34
N GLY A 222 20.22 -25.93 8.82
CA GLY A 222 20.97 -26.93 8.05
C GLY A 222 20.13 -28.18 7.76
N TRP A 223 20.65 -29.06 6.87
CA TRP A 223 20.00 -30.29 6.41
C TRP A 223 19.70 -31.34 7.50
N ALA A 224 19.99 -31.03 8.78
CA ALA A 224 19.75 -31.88 9.94
C ALA A 224 18.38 -31.66 10.61
N GLY A 225 17.51 -30.82 10.02
CA GLY A 225 16.18 -30.54 10.58
C GLY A 225 15.25 -31.76 10.56
N THR A 226 14.76 -32.13 11.74
CA THR A 226 13.81 -33.22 11.95
C THR A 226 12.44 -32.62 12.31
N GLY A 227 11.63 -32.21 11.34
CA GLY A 227 10.25 -31.88 11.71
C GLY A 227 9.44 -31.09 10.71
N ILE A 228 8.20 -31.55 10.57
CA ILE A 228 7.12 -31.05 9.73
C ILE A 228 6.60 -29.65 10.21
N ASN A 229 7.27 -29.02 11.19
CA ASN A 229 6.84 -27.78 11.86
C ASN A 229 8.00 -26.92 12.41
N GLU A 230 9.16 -26.86 11.74
CA GLU A 230 10.21 -25.90 12.16
C GLU A 230 9.76 -24.44 11.89
N GLU A 231 9.92 -23.56 12.88
CA GLU A 231 9.67 -22.12 12.69
C GLU A 231 10.55 -21.61 11.55
N PRO A 232 9.98 -20.88 10.56
CA PRO A 232 10.77 -20.28 9.50
C PRO A 232 11.92 -19.45 10.06
N PRO A 233 13.11 -19.51 9.45
CA PRO A 233 14.27 -18.79 9.94
C PRO A 233 13.95 -17.31 10.08
N GLY A 234 14.35 -16.72 11.20
CA GLY A 234 14.18 -15.30 11.43
C GLY A 234 12.76 -14.83 11.75
N ARG A 235 11.74 -15.71 11.78
CA ARG A 235 10.36 -15.32 12.10
C ARG A 235 10.30 -14.55 13.43
N GLY A 236 9.66 -13.38 13.39
CA GLY A 236 9.51 -12.48 14.53
C GLY A 236 10.78 -11.75 14.95
N ARG A 237 11.94 -11.94 14.30
CA ARG A 237 13.17 -11.19 14.59
C ARG A 237 13.23 -9.94 13.74
N PHE A 238 13.43 -8.80 14.40
CA PHE A 238 13.57 -7.51 13.73
C PHE A 238 14.72 -6.71 14.32
N LEU A 239 15.35 -5.88 13.49
CA LEU A 239 16.28 -4.84 13.94
C LEU A 239 15.58 -3.49 13.81
N ILE A 240 15.43 -2.77 14.92
CA ILE A 240 14.92 -1.41 14.94
C ILE A 240 16.11 -0.45 14.84
N LYS A 241 16.20 0.32 13.77
CA LYS A 241 17.21 1.35 13.52
C LYS A 241 16.59 2.73 13.62
N VAL A 242 17.17 3.62 14.43
CA VAL A 242 16.69 4.99 14.65
C VAL A 242 17.83 5.98 14.37
N GLY A 243 17.82 6.55 13.17
CA GLY A 243 18.93 7.38 12.68
C GLY A 243 20.28 6.66 12.78
N GLY A 244 21.34 7.40 13.12
CA GLY A 244 22.70 6.84 13.25
C GLY A 244 22.98 6.05 14.54
N ARG A 245 21.97 5.77 15.38
CA ARG A 245 22.17 5.03 16.63
C ARG A 245 22.39 3.53 16.36
N PRO A 246 23.06 2.80 17.27
CA PRO A 246 23.05 1.34 17.23
C PRO A 246 21.61 0.81 17.23
N GLY A 247 21.35 -0.13 16.34
CA GLY A 247 20.06 -0.78 16.18
C GLY A 247 19.75 -1.71 17.35
N ILE A 248 18.46 -1.86 17.63
CA ILE A 248 17.95 -2.66 18.74
C ILE A 248 17.33 -3.93 18.14
N PRO A 249 17.97 -5.10 18.31
CA PRO A 249 17.37 -6.36 17.88
C PRO A 249 16.26 -6.76 18.84
N ILE A 250 15.11 -7.13 18.30
CA ILE A 250 13.95 -7.61 19.04
C ILE A 250 13.48 -8.96 18.49
N LYS A 251 12.83 -9.75 19.35
CA LYS A 251 12.05 -10.92 18.95
C LYS A 251 10.61 -10.72 19.40
N VAL A 252 9.71 -10.65 18.44
CA VAL A 252 8.26 -10.58 18.66
C VAL A 252 7.77 -11.97 19.03
N SER A 253 7.03 -12.05 20.14
CA SER A 253 6.26 -13.22 20.52
C SER A 253 4.82 -13.01 20.07
N ILE A 254 4.34 -13.92 19.23
CA ILE A 254 2.96 -13.93 18.76
C ILE A 254 2.11 -14.65 19.81
N THR A 255 1.00 -14.05 20.19
CA THR A 255 -0.01 -14.65 21.08
C THR A 255 -0.71 -15.83 20.41
N ASP A 256 -1.34 -16.71 21.19
CA ASP A 256 -2.05 -17.86 20.61
C ASP A 256 -3.21 -17.45 19.69
N THR A 257 -3.86 -16.32 19.98
CA THR A 257 -4.91 -15.74 19.12
C THR A 257 -4.37 -15.29 17.77
N GLU A 258 -3.24 -14.59 17.76
CA GLU A 258 -2.61 -14.13 16.51
C GLU A 258 -2.06 -15.31 15.69
N ARG A 259 -1.59 -16.39 16.34
CA ARG A 259 -1.12 -17.60 15.66
C ARG A 259 -2.22 -18.26 14.82
N ALA A 260 -3.45 -18.28 15.31
CA ALA A 260 -4.60 -18.82 14.60
C ALA A 260 -5.02 -17.96 13.40
N LEU A 261 -4.78 -16.64 13.45
CA LEU A 261 -5.09 -15.70 12.36
C LEU A 261 -4.02 -15.69 11.27
N HIS A 262 -2.78 -16.05 11.58
CA HIS A 262 -1.63 -16.01 10.68
C HIS A 262 -1.19 -17.37 10.11
N ASP A 263 -2.05 -18.40 10.16
CA ASP A 263 -1.77 -19.67 9.48
C ASP A 263 -1.98 -19.54 7.97
N THR A 264 -0.95 -19.07 7.27
CA THR A 264 -0.90 -19.02 5.80
C THR A 264 -0.50 -20.35 5.17
N ASN A 265 -0.22 -21.39 5.97
CA ASN A 265 0.14 -22.73 5.49
C ASN A 265 -1.08 -23.63 5.24
N THR A 266 -2.28 -23.05 5.09
CA THR A 266 -3.52 -23.80 4.78
C THR A 266 -3.38 -24.72 3.54
N ARG A 267 -2.55 -24.34 2.57
CA ARG A 267 -2.24 -25.18 1.39
C ARG A 267 -1.34 -26.38 1.69
N TRP A 268 -0.53 -26.32 2.75
CA TRP A 268 0.32 -27.43 3.19
C TRP A 268 -0.37 -28.35 4.19
N THR A 269 -1.22 -27.81 5.07
CA THR A 269 -1.98 -28.58 6.07
C THR A 269 -3.23 -29.27 5.52
N GLY A 270 -3.73 -28.82 4.35
CA GLY A 270 -4.98 -29.31 3.75
C GLY A 270 -5.03 -30.78 3.30
N ASN A 271 -3.92 -31.51 3.29
CA ASN A 271 -3.90 -32.92 2.86
C ASN A 271 -3.91 -33.95 4.01
N GLU A 272 -3.64 -33.56 5.25
CA GLU A 272 -3.60 -34.54 6.37
C GLU A 272 -5.00 -34.93 6.86
N LEU A 273 -6.00 -34.05 6.68
CA LEU A 273 -7.39 -34.32 7.08
C LEU A 273 -8.15 -35.28 6.15
N ASN A 274 -7.66 -35.52 4.92
CA ASN A 274 -8.30 -36.46 3.99
C ASN A 274 -7.79 -37.91 4.13
N LEU A 275 -6.56 -38.10 4.63
CA LEU A 275 -5.99 -39.44 4.87
C LEU A 275 -6.57 -40.09 6.14
N ALA A 276 -6.89 -39.31 7.18
CA ALA A 276 -7.53 -39.83 8.38
C ALA A 276 -8.96 -40.35 8.13
N LYS A 277 -9.69 -39.78 7.16
CA LYS A 277 -11.06 -40.25 6.80
C LYS A 277 -11.08 -41.48 5.88
N GLN A 278 -9.99 -41.81 5.20
CA GLN A 278 -9.91 -43.02 4.37
C GLN A 278 -9.47 -44.27 5.16
N GLY A 279 -8.92 -44.12 6.36
CA GLY A 279 -8.48 -45.23 7.22
C GLY A 279 -9.56 -45.84 8.11
N GLU A 280 -10.69 -45.16 8.35
CA GLU A 280 -11.81 -45.69 9.16
C GLU A 280 -12.86 -46.46 8.33
N GLY A 281 -12.72 -46.50 7.00
CA GLY A 281 -13.66 -47.18 6.09
C GLY A 281 -13.27 -48.58 5.63
N ALA A 282 -12.14 -49.12 6.10
CA ALA A 282 -11.67 -50.47 5.74
C ALA A 282 -11.40 -51.31 7.00
N ARG A 283 -12.48 -51.66 7.69
CA ARG A 283 -12.57 -52.91 8.47
C ARG A 283 -13.56 -53.83 7.78
#